data_AF-A0A2M6V742-F1
#
_entry.id   AF-A0A2M6V742-F1
#
_cell.length_a   1.000
_cell.length_b   1.000
_cell.length_c   1.000
_cell.angle_alpha   90.00
_cell.angle_beta   90.00
_cell.angle_gamma   90.00
#
_symmetry.space_group_name_H-M   'P 1'
#
loop_
_entity.id
_entity.type
_entity.pdbx_description
1 polymer ?
#
loop_
_entity_poly.entity_id
_entity_poly.type
_entity_poly.pdbx_seq_one_letter_code
_entity_poly.pdbx_strand_id
1 'polypeptide(L)'
;MFAVGNAAQAQAQPQLTCQVTYAGATQTVVARPVLDPYPVPSVDIGGRFGFKPIVVGTAQKIDRIVIYSYLDTPTQPLLVHQVKYLPPFPASKTPVPITGQNHVYGGPLERELIYSCRLEGWAP
;
A
#
# COMPACT_ATOMS: atom_id res chain seq x y z
N MET A 1 -11.76 -4.61 -48.23
CA MET A 1 -11.66 -5.61 -47.14
C MET A 1 -10.78 -4.98 -46.07
N PHE A 2 -11.36 -4.27 -45.10
CA PHE A 2 -10.59 -3.59 -44.04
C PHE A 2 -10.49 -4.54 -42.85
N ALA A 3 -9.26 -4.94 -42.50
CA ALA A 3 -8.98 -5.72 -41.31
C ALA A 3 -9.13 -4.83 -40.07
N VAL A 4 -10.12 -5.11 -39.23
CA VAL A 4 -10.25 -4.49 -37.90
C VAL A 4 -9.35 -5.29 -36.96
N GLY A 5 -8.18 -4.75 -36.64
CA GLY A 5 -7.30 -5.28 -35.61
C GLY A 5 -7.92 -5.07 -34.23
N ASN A 6 -8.24 -6.15 -33.53
CA ASN A 6 -8.81 -6.11 -32.19
C ASN A 6 -7.67 -5.84 -31.18
N ALA A 7 -7.53 -4.59 -30.73
CA ALA A 7 -6.59 -4.26 -29.67
C ALA A 7 -7.15 -4.77 -28.33
N ALA A 8 -6.56 -5.83 -27.78
CA ALA A 8 -6.89 -6.31 -26.45
C ALA A 8 -6.52 -5.21 -25.42
N GLN A 9 -7.53 -4.64 -24.77
CA GLN A 9 -7.31 -3.72 -23.66
C GLN A 9 -6.79 -4.52 -22.47
N ALA A 10 -5.50 -4.44 -22.19
CA ALA A 10 -4.94 -4.98 -20.96
C ALA A 10 -5.54 -4.21 -19.77
N GLN A 11 -6.41 -4.85 -19.00
CA GLN A 11 -6.88 -4.27 -17.74
C GLN A 11 -5.68 -4.16 -16.78
N ALA A 12 -5.40 -2.93 -16.35
CA ALA A 12 -4.40 -2.68 -15.32
C ALA A 12 -4.80 -3.47 -14.07
N GLN A 13 -3.89 -4.32 -13.57
CA GLN A 13 -4.16 -5.03 -12.32
C GLN A 13 -4.17 -4.04 -11.16
N PRO A 14 -5.10 -4.20 -10.19
CA PRO A 14 -5.16 -3.29 -9.07
C PRO A 14 -3.86 -3.35 -8.27
N GLN A 15 -3.39 -2.17 -7.86
CA GLN A 15 -2.23 -2.04 -6.99
C GLN A 15 -2.40 -0.85 -6.05
N LEU A 16 -1.84 -0.97 -4.85
CA LEU A 16 -1.72 0.12 -3.89
C LEU A 16 -0.29 0.66 -3.95
N THR A 17 -0.13 1.90 -4.40
CA THR A 17 1.15 2.59 -4.46
C THR A 17 1.25 3.56 -3.29
N CYS A 18 2.23 3.35 -2.42
CA CYS A 18 2.47 4.17 -1.23
C CYS A 18 3.77 4.97 -1.38
N GLN A 19 3.70 6.27 -1.13
CA GLN A 19 4.88 7.11 -0.90
C GLN A 19 5.14 7.13 0.60
N VAL A 20 6.33 6.70 1.02
CA VAL A 20 6.73 6.57 2.42
C VAL A 20 7.99 7.36 2.65
N THR A 21 7.93 8.36 3.52
CA THR A 21 9.03 9.29 3.82
C THR A 21 9.51 9.11 5.24
N TYR A 22 10.82 8.99 5.40
CA TYR A 22 11.50 8.98 6.70
C TYR A 22 12.81 9.75 6.60
N ALA A 23 13.09 10.61 7.58
CA ALA A 23 14.32 11.41 7.64
C ALA A 23 14.65 12.15 6.32
N GLY A 24 13.62 12.67 5.64
CA GLY A 24 13.75 13.41 4.37
C GLY A 24 13.89 12.55 3.11
N ALA A 25 14.03 11.22 3.23
CA ALA A 25 14.09 10.30 2.11
C ALA A 25 12.73 9.65 1.85
N THR A 26 12.27 9.68 0.61
CA THR A 26 11.00 9.07 0.18
C THR A 26 11.25 7.83 -0.66
N GLN A 27 10.55 6.74 -0.34
CA GLN A 27 10.52 5.53 -1.14
C GLN A 27 9.10 5.17 -1.55
N THR A 28 8.98 4.53 -2.72
CA THR A 28 7.72 4.01 -3.23
C THR A 28 7.59 2.53 -2.86
N VAL A 29 6.52 2.18 -2.14
CA VAL A 29 6.15 0.80 -1.78
C VAL A 29 4.90 0.41 -2.53
N VAL A 30 4.92 -0.72 -3.24
CA VAL A 30 3.79 -1.21 -4.04
C VAL A 30 3.26 -2.51 -3.46
N ALA A 31 1.95 -2.60 -3.25
CA ALA A 31 1.25 -3.83 -2.85
C ALA A 31 0.23 -4.24 -3.92
N ARG A 32 0.24 -5.51 -4.29
CA ARG A 32 -0.75 -6.14 -5.18
C ARG A 32 -1.70 -7.01 -4.36
N PRO A 33 -2.92 -7.32 -4.86
CA PRO A 33 -3.83 -8.22 -4.19
C PRO A 33 -3.20 -9.56 -3.87
N VAL A 34 -3.40 -10.02 -2.63
CA VAL A 34 -3.04 -11.34 -2.15
C VAL A 34 -4.23 -11.98 -1.44
N LEU A 35 -4.32 -13.31 -1.50
CA LEU A 35 -5.32 -14.05 -0.73
C LEU A 35 -4.88 -14.24 0.73
N ASP A 36 -3.61 -14.59 0.94
CA ASP A 36 -3.02 -14.77 2.26
C ASP A 36 -2.14 -13.56 2.64
N PRO A 37 -2.52 -12.76 3.65
CA PRO A 37 -1.76 -11.60 4.09
C PRO A 37 -0.57 -11.92 5.01
N TYR A 38 -0.50 -13.14 5.59
CA TYR A 38 0.52 -13.50 6.56
C TYR A 38 1.95 -13.55 6.00
N PRO A 39 2.22 -14.17 4.84
CA PRO A 39 3.58 -14.27 4.31
C PRO A 39 4.11 -12.95 3.72
N VAL A 40 3.27 -11.92 3.57
CA VAL A 40 3.69 -10.62 3.01
C VAL A 40 4.72 -9.99 3.96
N PRO A 41 5.96 -9.71 3.52
CA PRO A 41 6.97 -9.10 4.39
C PRO A 41 6.68 -7.61 4.61
N SER A 42 7.21 -7.07 5.71
CA SER A 42 7.33 -5.62 5.88
C SER A 42 8.51 -5.10 5.05
N VAL A 43 8.38 -3.90 4.49
CA VAL A 43 9.47 -3.20 3.81
C VAL A 43 10.27 -2.39 4.84
N ASP A 44 11.60 -2.51 4.83
CA ASP A 44 12.45 -1.69 5.68
C ASP A 44 12.47 -0.23 5.21
N ILE A 45 12.26 0.67 6.15
CA ILE A 45 12.31 2.12 5.96
C ILE A 45 13.45 2.67 6.80
N GLY A 46 14.63 2.74 6.17
CA GLY A 46 15.81 3.38 6.74
C GLY A 46 16.39 2.69 7.99
N GLY A 47 16.17 1.39 8.17
CA GLY A 47 16.61 0.63 9.34
C GLY A 47 15.95 1.08 10.65
N ARG A 48 14.74 1.65 10.56
CA ARG A 48 14.03 2.28 11.70
C ARG A 48 12.56 1.97 11.73
N PHE A 49 11.91 1.85 10.58
CA PHE A 49 10.51 1.41 10.52
C PHE A 49 10.35 0.24 9.56
N GLY A 50 9.41 -0.66 9.88
CA GLY A 50 8.86 -1.60 8.93
C GLY A 50 7.52 -1.09 8.40
N PHE A 51 7.34 -0.98 7.08
CA PHE A 51 6.08 -0.58 6.47
C PHE A 51 5.47 -1.74 5.68
N LYS A 52 4.26 -2.15 6.03
CA LYS A 52 3.59 -3.33 5.44
C LYS A 52 2.20 -2.96 4.94
N PRO A 53 2.08 -2.46 3.70
CA PRO A 53 0.80 -2.30 3.02
C PRO A 53 0.34 -3.64 2.44
N ILE A 54 -0.92 -3.99 2.63
CA ILE A 54 -1.50 -5.26 2.17
C ILE A 54 -2.84 -4.98 1.51
N VAL A 55 -3.02 -5.48 0.30
CA VAL A 55 -4.31 -5.53 -0.39
C VAL A 55 -4.80 -6.97 -0.32
N VAL A 56 -5.88 -7.23 0.42
CA VAL A 56 -6.44 -8.58 0.54
C VAL A 56 -7.55 -8.75 -0.49
N GLY A 57 -7.46 -9.81 -1.28
CA GLY A 57 -8.44 -10.16 -2.30
C GLY A 57 -7.79 -10.63 -3.61
N THR A 58 -8.50 -10.41 -4.72
CA THR A 58 -8.08 -10.73 -6.09
C THR A 58 -8.06 -9.48 -6.96
N ALA A 59 -7.69 -9.63 -8.24
CA ALA A 59 -7.76 -8.55 -9.21
C ALA A 59 -9.20 -8.05 -9.46
N GLN A 60 -10.22 -8.89 -9.22
CA GLN A 60 -11.64 -8.58 -9.45
C GLN A 60 -12.39 -8.22 -8.16
N LYS A 61 -11.80 -8.47 -6.99
CA LYS A 61 -12.46 -8.25 -5.70
C LYS A 61 -11.44 -7.91 -4.62
N ILE A 62 -11.43 -6.66 -4.16
CA ILE A 62 -10.65 -6.27 -2.98
C ILE A 62 -11.56 -6.37 -1.74
N ASP A 63 -11.19 -7.25 -0.80
CA ASP A 63 -11.92 -7.48 0.44
C ASP A 63 -11.57 -6.44 1.51
N ARG A 64 -10.30 -6.04 1.59
CA ARG A 64 -9.80 -4.99 2.51
C ARG A 64 -8.40 -4.54 2.12
N ILE A 65 -8.04 -3.34 2.54
CA ILE A 65 -6.66 -2.85 2.56
C ILE A 65 -6.24 -2.69 4.01
N VAL A 66 -5.09 -3.22 4.39
CA VAL A 66 -4.53 -3.07 5.74
C VAL A 66 -3.10 -2.57 5.65
N ILE A 67 -2.77 -1.54 6.40
CA ILE A 67 -1.41 -0.99 6.46
C ILE A 67 -0.95 -1.08 7.91
N TYR A 68 0.22 -1.68 8.10
CA TYR A 68 0.93 -1.71 9.37
C TYR A 68 2.20 -0.88 9.27
N SER A 69 2.50 -0.15 10.34
CA SER A 69 3.81 0.46 10.54
C SER A 69 4.38 -0.03 11.85
N TYR A 70 5.58 -0.58 11.77
CA TYR A 70 6.34 -1.09 12.89
C TYR A 70 7.53 -0.18 13.14
N LEU A 71 7.85 0.05 14.41
CA LEU A 71 9.14 0.58 14.83
C LEU A 71 10.12 -0.59 14.96
N ASP A 72 11.30 -0.46 14.38
CA ASP A 72 12.38 -1.42 14.57
C ASP A 72 12.97 -1.26 15.98
N THR A 73 13.10 -2.38 16.70
CA THR A 73 13.65 -2.41 18.07
C THR A 73 14.62 -3.57 18.22
N PRO A 74 15.57 -3.52 19.18
CA PRO A 74 16.57 -4.58 19.35
C PRO A 74 15.99 -5.97 19.59
N THR A 75 14.80 -6.07 20.18
CA THR A 75 14.19 -7.36 20.53
C THR A 75 13.26 -7.87 19.42
N GLN A 76 12.32 -7.02 18.98
CA GLN A 76 11.35 -7.36 17.95
C GLN A 76 10.70 -6.09 17.36
N PRO A 77 10.21 -6.13 16.12
CA PRO A 77 9.43 -5.02 15.57
C PRO A 77 8.19 -4.73 16.43
N LEU A 78 8.04 -3.47 16.86
CA LEU A 78 6.90 -3.00 17.65
C LEU A 78 5.84 -2.39 16.73
N LEU A 79 4.61 -2.87 16.76
CA LEU A 79 3.51 -2.25 16.02
C LEU A 79 3.19 -0.87 16.62
N VAL A 80 3.38 0.19 15.84
CA VAL A 80 3.10 1.57 16.28
C VAL A 80 1.90 2.18 15.57
N HIS A 81 1.49 1.62 14.43
CA HIS A 81 0.34 2.10 13.69
C HIS A 81 -0.30 0.99 12.86
N GLN A 82 -1.64 0.96 12.84
CA GLN A 82 -2.41 0.07 11.97
C GLN A 82 -3.66 0.79 11.49
N VAL A 83 -3.91 0.73 10.18
CA VAL A 83 -5.18 1.16 9.57
C VAL A 83 -5.76 0.09 8.67
N LYS A 84 -7.09 0.03 8.62
CA LYS A 84 -7.85 -0.90 7.79
C LYS A 84 -8.92 -0.12 7.02
N TYR A 85 -8.89 -0.25 5.70
CA TYR A 85 -9.90 0.29 4.80
C TYR A 85 -10.75 -0.85 4.25
N LEU A 86 -12.06 -0.62 4.19
CA LEU A 86 -13.06 -1.59 3.74
C LEU A 86 -13.75 -1.07 2.48
N PRO A 87 -14.25 -1.97 1.61
CA PRO A 87 -15.06 -1.58 0.47
C PRO A 87 -16.35 -0.85 0.91
N PRO A 88 -17.00 -0.10 -0.01
CA PRO A 88 -16.69 0.00 -1.43
C PRO A 88 -15.48 0.91 -1.73
N PHE A 89 -14.57 0.43 -2.58
CA PHE A 89 -13.50 1.25 -3.15
C PHE A 89 -13.96 1.83 -4.50
N PRO A 90 -13.73 3.12 -4.76
CA PRO A 90 -14.20 3.75 -5.99
C PRO A 90 -13.43 3.19 -7.20
N ALA A 91 -14.17 2.66 -8.18
CA ALA A 91 -13.61 2.24 -9.45
C ALA A 91 -13.13 3.47 -10.23
N SER A 92 -11.88 3.45 -10.71
CA SER A 92 -11.28 4.62 -11.37
C SER A 92 -10.20 4.23 -12.37
N LYS A 93 -10.15 4.97 -13.49
CA LYS A 93 -9.04 4.92 -14.46
C LYS A 93 -7.82 5.71 -13.98
N THR A 94 -7.98 6.56 -12.97
CA THR A 94 -6.91 7.37 -12.37
C THR A 94 -6.62 6.93 -10.94
N PRO A 95 -5.39 7.13 -10.42
CA PRO A 95 -5.04 6.81 -9.03
C PRO A 95 -5.97 7.47 -8.00
N VAL A 96 -6.56 6.69 -7.11
CA VAL A 96 -7.46 7.17 -6.05
C VAL A 96 -6.70 7.29 -4.73
N PRO A 97 -6.65 8.45 -4.06
CA PRO A 97 -6.04 8.58 -2.74
C PRO A 97 -6.91 7.87 -1.67
N ILE A 98 -6.43 6.74 -1.14
CA ILE A 98 -7.18 5.96 -0.15
C ILE A 98 -6.91 6.43 1.28
N THR A 99 -5.68 6.87 1.58
CA THR A 99 -5.26 7.10 2.97
C THR A 99 -5.19 8.58 3.38
N GLY A 100 -5.12 9.50 2.41
CA GLY A 100 -4.56 10.83 2.67
C GLY A 100 -3.09 10.75 3.11
N GLN A 101 -2.54 11.83 3.68
CA GLN A 101 -1.22 11.81 4.32
C GLN A 101 -1.38 11.44 5.80
N ASN A 102 -0.62 10.46 6.25
CA ASN A 102 -0.57 10.01 7.64
C ASN A 102 0.82 10.27 8.21
N HIS A 103 0.87 10.67 9.48
CA HIS A 103 2.09 10.86 10.24
C HIS A 103 2.09 9.87 11.40
N VAL A 104 3.13 9.05 11.48
CA VAL A 104 3.30 8.02 12.50
C VAL A 104 4.55 8.34 13.30
N TYR A 105 4.37 8.61 14.59
CA TYR A 105 5.45 8.94 15.51
C TYR A 105 5.80 7.73 16.37
N GLY A 106 7.10 7.46 16.55
CA GLY A 106 7.53 6.33 17.37
C GLY A 106 9.00 6.34 17.74
N GLY A 107 9.33 5.65 18.83
CA GLY A 107 10.70 5.45 19.28
C GLY A 107 11.35 6.69 19.91
N PRO A 108 12.66 6.62 20.23
CA PRO A 108 13.38 7.75 20.80
C PRO A 108 13.35 8.97 19.87
N LEU A 109 13.28 10.17 20.45
CA LEU A 109 13.28 11.46 19.73
C LEU A 109 12.10 11.66 18.77
N GLU A 110 10.95 11.02 19.03
CA GLU A 110 9.71 11.22 18.25
C GLU A 110 9.93 11.06 16.74
N ARG A 111 10.66 10.01 16.34
CA ARG A 111 10.90 9.75 14.91
C ARG A 111 9.58 9.71 14.16
N GLU A 112 9.56 10.39 13.02
CA GLU A 112 8.36 10.56 12.20
C GLU A 112 8.49 9.75 10.90
N LEU A 113 7.53 8.86 10.68
CA LEU A 113 7.27 8.21 9.41
C LEU A 113 6.04 8.86 8.78
N ILE A 114 6.17 9.35 7.55
CA ILE A 114 5.05 9.95 6.79
C ILE A 114 4.68 9.00 5.67
N TYR A 115 3.39 8.73 5.44
CA TYR A 115 2.99 7.98 4.26
C TYR A 115 1.68 8.46 3.64
N SER A 116 1.54 8.21 2.34
CA SER A 116 0.27 8.33 1.61
C SER A 116 0.17 7.24 0.55
N CYS A 117 -1.00 6.62 0.40
CA CYS A 117 -1.23 5.54 -0.56
C CYS A 117 -2.38 5.85 -1.52
N ARG A 118 -2.19 5.45 -2.78
CA ARG A 118 -3.16 5.54 -3.85
C ARG A 118 -3.48 4.16 -4.40
N LEU A 119 -4.77 3.87 -4.62
CA LEU A 119 -5.23 2.69 -5.32
C LEU A 119 -5.32 2.97 -6.81
N GLU A 120 -4.69 2.13 -7.62
CA GLU A 120 -4.57 2.27 -9.06
C GLU A 120 -5.10 1.02 -9.74
N GLY A 121 -5.59 1.13 -10.97
CA GLY A 121 -6.04 -0.02 -11.76
C GLY A 121 -7.26 -0.76 -11.20
N TRP A 122 -8.00 -0.16 -10.25
CA TRP A 122 -9.21 -0.76 -9.70
C TRP A 122 -10.43 -0.46 -10.58
N ALA A 123 -10.87 -1.46 -11.33
CA ALA A 123 -12.07 -1.45 -12.17
C ALA A 123 -12.70 -2.85 -12.18
N PRO A 124 -13.45 -3.22 -11.12
CA PRO A 124 -14.12 -4.51 -11.01
C PRO A 124 -15.26 -4.70 -12.00
#